data_AF-A0A938K995-F1
#
_entry.id   AF-A0A938K995-F1
#
_cell.length_a   1.000
_cell.length_b   1.000
_cell.length_c   1.000
_cell.angle_alpha   90.00
_cell.angle_beta   90.00
_cell.angle_gamma   90.00
#
_symmetry.space_group_name_H-M   'P 1'
#
loop_
_entity.id
_entity.type
_entity.pdbx_description
1 polymer ?
#
loop_
_entity_poly.entity_id
_entity_poly.type
_entity_poly.pdbx_seq_one_letter_code
_entity_poly.pdbx_strand_id
1 'polypeptide(L)' 'MAAVPDGWRHADDALHREFEFRDFSEAFAFMSRVAMLAERHGHHPDWSNSWNKVRISLRSHDAGGVVTQRD' A
#
# COMPACT_ATOMS: atom_id res chain seq x y z
N MET A 1 -6.95 -4.71 -17.81
CA MET A 1 -6.79 -4.71 -16.35
C MET A 1 -5.32 -4.54 -16.04
N ALA A 2 -4.96 -3.70 -15.07
CA ALA A 2 -3.56 -3.60 -14.64
C ALA A 2 -3.09 -4.98 -14.15
N ALA A 3 -1.86 -5.36 -14.50
CA ALA A 3 -1.28 -6.61 -14.01
C ALA A 3 -1.11 -6.51 -12.49
N VAL A 4 -1.52 -7.56 -11.77
CA VAL A 4 -1.32 -7.62 -10.32
C VAL A 4 0.18 -7.87 -10.06
N PRO A 5 0.90 -6.97 -9.37
CA PRO A 5 2.32 -7.16 -9.13
C PRO A 5 2.59 -8.36 -8.21
N ASP A 6 3.75 -8.99 -8.36
CA ASP A 6 4.12 -10.16 -7.54
C ASP A 6 4.06 -9.85 -6.03
N GLY A 7 3.43 -10.77 -5.29
CA GLY A 7 3.20 -10.65 -3.85
C GLY A 7 2.04 -9.74 -3.46
N TRP A 8 1.31 -9.18 -4.44
CA TRP A 8 0.05 -8.47 -4.21
C TRP A 8 -1.15 -9.35 -4.55
N ARG A 9 -2.27 -9.12 -3.86
CA ARG A 9 -3.55 -9.77 -4.12
C ARG A 9 -4.57 -8.72 -4.51
N HIS A 10 -5.23 -8.90 -5.65
CA HIS A 10 -6.36 -8.06 -6.05
C HIS A 10 -7.65 -8.66 -5.48
N ALA A 11 -8.35 -7.90 -4.63
CA ALA A 11 -9.66 -8.23 -4.09
C ALA A 11 -10.40 -6.97 -3.64
N ASP A 12 -11.72 -6.97 -3.71
CA ASP A 12 -12.57 -5.86 -3.24
C ASP A 12 -12.19 -4.51 -3.87
N ASP A 13 -11.93 -4.51 -5.19
CA ASP A 13 -11.49 -3.36 -6.00
C ASP A 13 -10.23 -2.65 -5.49
N ALA A 14 -9.38 -3.38 -4.74
CA ALA A 14 -8.11 -2.90 -4.21
C ALA A 14 -6.98 -3.93 -4.35
N LEU A 15 -5.73 -3.44 -4.39
CA LEU A 15 -4.54 -4.25 -4.26
C LEU A 15 -4.14 -4.35 -2.79
N HIS A 16 -3.91 -5.57 -2.29
CA HIS A 16 -3.55 -5.82 -0.89
C HIS A 16 -2.19 -6.52 -0.77
N ARG A 17 -1.40 -6.10 0.21
CA ARG A 17 -0.17 -6.78 0.60
C ARG A 17 0.16 -6.59 2.08
N GLU A 18 0.67 -7.64 2.71
CA GLU A 18 1.27 -7.58 4.05
C GLU A 18 2.80 -7.64 3.91
N PHE A 19 3.48 -6.75 4.62
CA PHE A 19 4.93 -6.75 4.78
C PHE A 19 5.25 -7.06 6.24
N GLU A 20 6.23 -7.94 6.46
CA GLU A 20 6.74 -8.27 7.80
C GLU A 20 8.22 -7.91 7.87
N PHE A 21 8.59 -7.20 8.94
CA PHE A 21 9.93 -6.67 9.18
C PHE A 21 10.54 -7.31 10.44
N ARG A 22 11.80 -7.02 10.76
CA ARG A 22 12.45 -7.56 11.95
C ARG A 22 11.84 -6.97 13.24
N ASP A 23 11.55 -5.69 13.23
CA ASP A 23 11.11 -4.93 14.40
C ASP A 23 10.23 -3.72 14.00
N PHE A 24 9.67 -3.03 15.01
CA PHE A 24 8.82 -1.86 14.78
C PHE A 24 9.59 -0.69 14.15
N SER A 25 10.87 -0.51 14.49
CA SER A 25 11.67 0.59 13.94
C SER A 25 11.85 0.42 12.44
N GLU A 26 12.10 -0.81 11.97
CA GLU A 26 12.21 -1.10 10.55
C GLU A 26 10.87 -0.93 9.81
N ALA A 27 9.78 -1.41 10.40
CA ALA A 27 8.43 -1.22 9.84
C ALA A 27 8.09 0.27 9.69
N PHE A 28 8.37 1.09 10.71
CA PHE A 28 8.09 2.52 10.66
C PHE A 28 9.01 3.28 9.71
N ALA A 29 10.27 2.86 9.55
CA ALA A 29 11.18 3.40 8.54
C ALA A 29 10.68 3.13 7.11
N PHE A 30 10.14 1.92 6.86
CA PHE A 30 9.47 1.59 5.60
C PHE A 30 8.25 2.49 5.37
N MET A 31 7.36 2.61 6.36
CA MET A 31 6.19 3.49 6.27
C MET A 31 6.58 4.94 5.98
N SER A 32 7.60 5.47 6.66
CA SER A 32 8.07 6.85 6.44
C SER A 32 8.48 7.10 4.98
N ARG A 33 9.16 6.12 4.35
CA ARG A 33 9.54 6.22 2.92
C ARG A 33 8.33 6.15 1.99
N VAL A 34 7.37 5.27 2.29
CA VAL A 34 6.11 5.17 1.53
C VAL A 34 5.31 6.46 1.64
N ALA A 35 5.22 7.08 2.82
CA ALA A 35 4.52 8.35 3.02
C ALA A 35 5.13 9.48 2.17
N MET A 36 6.46 9.60 2.16
CA MET A 36 7.14 10.58 1.30
C MET A 36 6.92 10.32 -0.19
N LEU A 37 6.82 9.05 -0.61
CA LEU A 37 6.52 8.69 -1.99
C LEU A 37 5.07 9.06 -2.33
N ALA A 38 4.12 8.64 -1.50
CA ALA A 38 2.69 8.91 -1.65
C ALA A 38 2.40 10.41 -1.84
N GLU A 39 2.99 11.27 -1.00
CA GLU A 39 2.85 12.73 -1.11
C GLU A 39 3.35 13.27 -2.45
N ARG A 40 4.51 12.79 -2.93
CA ARG A 40 5.03 13.22 -4.25
C ARG A 40 4.15 12.77 -5.41
N HIS A 41 3.46 11.64 -5.27
CA HIS A 41 2.59 11.09 -6.29
C HIS A 41 1.14 11.58 -6.17
N GLY A 42 0.77 12.28 -5.09
CA GLY A 42 -0.60 12.68 -4.81
C GLY A 42 -1.55 11.49 -4.72
N HIS A 43 -1.04 10.33 -4.29
CA HIS A 43 -1.79 9.08 -4.21
C HIS A 43 -1.39 8.30 -2.95
N HIS A 44 -2.35 8.03 -2.08
CA HIS A 44 -2.08 7.58 -0.72
C HIS A 44 -2.62 6.17 -0.49
N PRO A 45 -1.85 5.29 0.18
CA PRO A 45 -2.36 4.00 0.61
C PRO A 45 -3.33 4.13 1.78
N ASP A 46 -4.30 3.22 1.83
CA ASP A 46 -4.93 2.82 3.08
C ASP A 46 -4.02 1.77 3.73
N TRP A 47 -3.66 1.93 5.00
CA TRP A 47 -2.82 0.94 5.68
C TRP A 47 -3.09 0.79 7.17
N SER A 48 -2.59 -0.29 7.74
CA SER A 48 -2.49 -0.49 9.18
C SER A 48 -1.12 -1.04 9.54
N ASN A 49 -0.63 -0.68 10.73
CA ASN A 49 0.60 -1.23 11.29
C ASN A 49 0.34 -1.84 12.67
N SER A 50 0.90 -3.02 12.89
CA SER A 50 0.90 -3.70 14.19
C SER A 50 2.29 -4.28 14.42
N TRP A 51 3.05 -3.65 15.31
CA TRP A 51 4.46 -3.98 15.57
C TRP A 51 5.28 -4.01 14.26
N ASN A 52 5.76 -5.19 13.86
CA ASN A 52 6.61 -5.40 12.69
C ASN A 52 5.84 -5.72 11.41
N LYS A 53 4.49 -5.67 11.42
CA LYS A 53 3.65 -5.97 10.25
C LYS A 53 2.98 -4.70 9.73
N VAL A 54 3.05 -4.49 8.42
CA VAL A 54 2.38 -3.38 7.71
C VAL A 54 1.49 -3.97 6.64
N ARG A 55 0.17 -3.73 6.74
CA ARG A 55 -0.81 -4.12 5.72
C ARG A 55 -1.18 -2.91 4.90
N ILE A 56 -1.02 -3.01 3.59
CA ILE A 56 -1.32 -1.95 2.62
C ILE A 56 -2.47 -2.39 1.72
N SER A 57 -3.40 -1.46 1.49
CA SER A 57 -4.47 -1.52 0.52
C SER A 57 -4.37 -0.29 -0.40
N LEU A 58 -4.39 -0.52 -1.72
CA LEU A 58 -4.31 0.54 -2.74
C LEU A 58 -5.53 0.48 -3.64
N ARG A 59 -6.18 1.63 -3.80
CA ARG A 59 -7.21 1.91 -4.80
C ARG A 59 -7.26 3.41 -5.06
N SER A 60 -7.72 3.78 -6.24
CA SER A 60 -7.92 5.18 -6.62
C SER A 60 -9.32 5.67 -6.22
N HIS A 61 -9.40 6.35 -5.06
CA HIS A 61 -10.67 6.89 -4.53
C HIS A 61 -11.34 7.88 -5.48
N ASP A 62 -10.57 8.74 -6.14
CA ASP A 62 -11.01 9.72 -7.14
C ASP A 62 -11.44 9.08 -8.48
N ALA A 63 -11.05 7.83 -8.74
CA ALA A 63 -11.42 7.06 -9.93
C ALA A 63 -12.60 6.09 -9.67
N GLY A 64 -13.42 6.37 -8.66
CA GLY A 64 -14.56 5.51 -8.29
C GLY A 64 -14.17 4.36 -7.35
N GLY A 65 -12.99 4.42 -6.72
CA GLY A 65 -12.55 3.42 -5.74
C GLY A 65 -12.05 2.12 -6.36
N VAL A 66 -11.48 2.16 -7.57
CA VAL A 66 -10.98 0.99 -8.31
C VAL A 66 -9.46 1.01 -8.45
N VAL A 67 -8.87 -0.15 -8.77
CA VAL A 67 -7.45 -0.27 -9.12
C VAL A 67 -7.18 0.37 -10.48
N THR A 68 -6.21 1.28 -10.52
CA THR A 68 -5.70 1.94 -11.73
C THR A 68 -4.20 1.64 -11.90
N GLN A 69 -3.54 2.35 -12.82
CA GLN A 69 -2.07 2.25 -12.96
C GLN A 69 -1.29 2.99 -11.86
N ARG A 70 -1.96 3.82 -11.04
CA ARG A 70 -1.33 4.52 -9.90
C ARG A 70 -1.17 3.61 -8.68
N ASP A 71 -1.96 2.55 -8.62
CA ASP A 71 -2.03 1.55 -7.56
C ASP A 71 -1.03 0.41 -7.82
#